data_AF-A0A8S0G0V5-F1
#
_entry.id   AF-A0A8S0G0V5-F1
#
_cell.length_a   1.000
_cell.length_b   1.000
_cell.length_c   1.000
_cell.angle_alpha   90.00
_cell.angle_beta   90.00
_cell.angle_gamma   90.00
#
_symmetry.space_group_name_H-M   'P 1'
#
loop_
_entity.id
_entity.type
_entity.pdbx_description
1 polymer ?
#
loop_
_entity_poly.entity_id
_entity_poly.type
_entity_poly.pdbx_seq_one_letter_code
_entity_poly.pdbx_strand_id
1 'polypeptide(L)'
;MSYEQPWIGVIDAQTDSDLDRIAAAVMQAKQPLLLVGSAGICDAVARRSAIMPPPTVLAIIGSMSEIAQRQIATLHSHPRITQIYVDVEHILAGNASDYDARIVQALQKGDHCIVHTCNDSVARHQAVGSTPFASVGR
;
A
#
# COMPACT_ATOMS: atom_id res chain seq x y z
N MET A 1 -6.27 47.01 23.22
CA MET A 1 -5.54 45.78 22.85
C MET A 1 -5.38 44.96 24.11
N SER A 2 -6.24 43.97 24.33
CA SER A 2 -6.13 43.10 25.50
C SER A 2 -4.96 42.15 25.28
N TYR A 3 -3.94 42.24 26.12
CA TYR A 3 -2.89 41.23 26.18
C TYR A 3 -3.51 39.99 26.84
N GLU A 4 -3.81 38.96 26.05
CA GLU A 4 -4.04 37.64 26.64
C GLU A 4 -2.76 37.23 27.37
N GLN A 5 -2.89 36.90 28.66
CA GLN A 5 -1.76 36.39 29.42
C GLN A 5 -1.36 35.00 28.87
N PRO A 6 -0.07 34.73 28.72
CA PRO A 6 0.38 33.41 28.30
C PRO A 6 -0.04 32.40 29.38
N TRP A 7 -0.81 31.40 28.96
CA TRP A 7 -1.23 30.29 29.82
C TRP A 7 -0.46 29.04 29.43
N ILE A 8 -0.18 28.20 30.43
CA ILE A 8 0.49 26.91 30.23
C ILE A 8 -0.53 25.84 30.57
N GLY A 9 -0.78 24.92 29.63
CA GLY A 9 -1.61 23.74 29.84
C GLY A 9 -0.74 22.49 29.83
N VAL A 10 -0.95 21.61 30.81
CA VAL A 10 -0.40 20.24 30.81
C VAL A 10 -1.52 19.29 30.43
N ILE A 11 -1.28 18.44 29.44
CA ILE A 11 -2.27 17.51 28.90
C ILE A 11 -1.74 16.10 29.11
N ASP A 12 -2.52 15.26 29.77
CA ASP A 12 -2.19 13.85 29.92
C ASP A 12 -2.36 13.10 28.60
N ALA A 13 -1.42 12.18 28.34
CA ALA A 13 -1.49 11.24 27.25
C ALA A 13 -0.99 9.88 27.75
N GLN A 14 -1.84 8.85 27.66
CA GLN A 14 -1.49 7.48 28.07
C GLN A 14 -1.15 6.59 26.87
N THR A 15 -1.67 6.94 25.69
CA THR A 15 -1.53 6.16 24.46
C THR A 15 -1.09 7.05 23.28
N ASP A 16 -0.56 6.42 22.23
CA ASP A 16 -0.22 7.11 20.98
C ASP A 16 -1.44 7.80 20.34
N SER A 17 -2.64 7.23 20.54
CA SER A 17 -3.90 7.83 20.07
C SER A 17 -4.23 9.15 20.78
N ASP A 18 -3.85 9.28 22.05
CA ASP A 18 -4.02 10.54 22.80
C ASP A 18 -3.08 11.62 22.25
N LEU A 19 -1.82 11.26 21.99
CA LEU A 19 -0.84 12.15 21.36
C LEU A 19 -1.32 12.61 19.98
N ASP A 20 -1.88 11.70 19.19
CA ASP A 20 -2.46 12.04 17.89
C ASP A 20 -3.62 13.03 18.02
N ARG A 21 -4.48 12.89 19.02
CA ARG A 21 -5.59 13.84 19.27
C ARG A 21 -5.08 15.22 19.69
N ILE A 22 -4.07 15.27 20.55
CA ILE A 22 -3.43 16.52 20.98
C ILE A 22 -2.79 17.23 19.78
N ALA A 23 -2.01 16.50 18.98
CA ALA A 23 -1.40 17.04 17.76
C ALA A 23 -2.46 17.60 16.79
N ALA A 24 -3.58 16.89 16.61
CA ALA A 24 -4.69 17.35 15.78
C ALA A 24 -5.28 18.68 16.26
N ALA A 25 -5.54 18.79 17.56
CA ALA A 25 -6.13 19.98 18.17
C ALA A 25 -5.18 21.19 18.06
N VAL A 26 -3.88 20.97 18.29
CA VAL A 26 -2.85 22.01 18.19
C VAL A 26 -2.71 22.50 16.75
N MET A 27 -2.72 21.60 15.76
CA MET A 27 -2.65 21.99 14.34
C MET A 27 -3.88 22.76 13.85
N GLN A 28 -5.05 22.61 14.51
CA GLN A 28 -6.28 23.32 14.18
C GLN A 28 -6.46 24.62 14.98
N ALA A 29 -5.59 24.88 15.96
CA ALA A 29 -5.68 26.08 16.77
C ALA A 29 -5.43 27.33 15.92
N LYS A 30 -6.31 28.33 16.02
CA LYS A 30 -6.19 29.60 15.29
C LYS A 30 -5.11 30.53 15.84
N GLN A 31 -4.67 30.26 17.07
CA GLN A 31 -3.64 31.02 17.77
C GLN A 31 -2.30 30.28 17.72
N PRO A 32 -1.17 31.00 17.63
CA PRO A 32 0.15 30.39 17.64
C PRO A 32 0.42 29.72 18.99
N LEU A 33 0.56 28.41 19.00
CA LEU A 33 0.87 27.61 20.19
C LEU A 33 2.32 27.14 20.15
N LEU A 34 3.04 27.29 21.27
CA LEU A 34 4.33 26.63 21.48
C LEU A 34 4.08 25.27 22.12
N LEU A 35 4.31 24.21 21.34
CA LEU A 35 4.20 22.84 21.81
C LEU A 35 5.53 22.39 22.43
N VAL A 36 5.49 21.89 23.67
CA VAL A 36 6.66 21.35 24.37
C VAL A 36 6.37 19.90 24.77
N GLY A 37 7.27 18.99 24.40
CA GLY A 37 7.16 17.58 24.76
C GLY A 37 8.36 16.76 24.25
N SER A 38 8.31 15.46 24.49
CA SER A 38 9.35 14.51 24.06
C SER A 38 9.13 14.01 22.63
N ALA A 39 9.88 12.98 22.20
CA ALA A 39 9.79 12.41 20.87
C ALA A 39 8.37 11.96 20.48
N GLY A 40 7.54 11.51 21.44
CA GLY A 40 6.19 11.01 21.15
C GLY A 40 5.29 12.06 20.51
N ILE A 41 5.31 13.31 21.00
CA ILE A 41 4.49 14.38 20.42
C ILE A 41 5.07 14.87 19.09
N CYS A 42 6.41 14.89 18.95
CA CYS A 42 7.06 15.21 17.67
C CYS A 42 6.65 14.22 16.57
N ASP A 43 6.60 12.92 16.89
CA ASP A 43 6.18 11.88 15.95
C ASP A 43 4.69 12.01 15.60
N ALA A 44 3.82 12.27 16.59
CA ALA A 44 2.40 12.54 16.36
C ALA A 44 2.14 13.75 15.46
N VAL A 45 2.91 14.83 15.62
CA VAL A 45 2.87 15.99 14.74
C VAL A 45 3.40 15.63 13.35
N ALA A 46 4.53 14.93 13.24
CA ALA A 46 5.13 14.55 11.96
C ALA A 46 4.19 13.68 11.10
N ARG A 47 3.54 12.68 11.72
CA ARG A 47 2.52 11.83 11.07
C ARG A 47 1.37 12.64 10.47
N ARG A 48 1.02 13.76 11.09
CA ARG A 48 -0.11 14.63 10.70
C ARG A 48 0.29 15.82 9.84
N SER A 49 1.56 16.21 9.88
CA SER A 49 2.08 17.35 9.13
C SER A 49 2.11 17.12 7.62
N ALA A 50 1.88 15.87 7.17
CA ALA A 50 1.67 15.49 5.76
C ALA A 50 2.52 16.33 4.79
N ILE A 51 3.84 16.38 5.01
CA ILE A 51 4.72 17.16 4.15
C ILE A 51 4.85 16.49 2.77
N MET A 52 4.46 15.22 2.63
CA MET A 52 4.32 14.56 1.33
C MET A 52 3.10 13.62 1.31
N PRO A 53 2.40 13.51 0.17
CA PRO A 53 1.49 12.38 -0.07
C PRO A 53 2.23 11.06 0.23
N PRO A 54 1.58 10.07 0.86
CA PRO A 54 2.21 8.78 1.08
C PRO A 54 2.70 8.24 -0.28
N PRO A 55 3.97 7.86 -0.42
CA PRO A 55 4.50 7.42 -1.71
C PRO A 55 3.71 6.20 -2.19
N THR A 56 3.21 6.26 -3.42
CA THR A 56 2.65 5.11 -4.11
C THR A 56 3.76 4.13 -4.43
N VAL A 57 3.47 2.83 -4.29
CA VAL A 57 4.46 1.76 -4.49
C VAL A 57 4.01 0.89 -5.65
N LEU A 58 4.96 0.50 -6.49
CA LEU A 58 4.81 -0.55 -7.50
C LEU A 58 5.50 -1.83 -7.00
N ALA A 59 4.75 -2.92 -6.90
CA ALA A 59 5.28 -4.24 -6.53
C ALA A 59 5.10 -5.23 -7.69
N ILE A 60 6.17 -5.88 -8.13
CA ILE A 60 6.13 -6.92 -9.18
C ILE A 60 6.38 -8.27 -8.52
N ILE A 61 5.39 -9.17 -8.62
CA ILE A 61 5.39 -10.49 -7.97
C ILE A 61 5.41 -11.58 -9.04
N GLY A 62 6.60 -12.12 -9.29
CA GLY A 62 6.79 -13.29 -10.17
C GLY A 62 6.76 -14.63 -9.44
N SER A 63 6.64 -14.63 -8.10
CA SER A 63 6.69 -15.85 -7.29
C SER A 63 5.34 -16.56 -7.24
N MET A 64 5.32 -17.83 -7.62
CA MET A 64 4.13 -18.70 -7.57
C MET A 64 3.95 -19.45 -6.24
N SER A 65 4.70 -19.07 -5.20
CA SER A 65 4.63 -19.75 -3.91
C SER A 65 3.29 -19.48 -3.20
N GLU A 66 2.88 -20.39 -2.32
CA GLU A 66 1.70 -20.19 -1.48
C GLU A 66 1.83 -18.93 -0.62
N ILE A 67 3.03 -18.65 -0.11
CA ILE A 67 3.32 -17.45 0.68
C ILE A 67 3.09 -16.19 -0.15
N ALA A 68 3.49 -16.17 -1.43
CA ALA A 68 3.24 -15.04 -2.32
C ALA A 68 1.73 -14.82 -2.55
N GLN A 69 0.95 -15.90 -2.71
CA GLN A 69 -0.51 -15.78 -2.83
C GLN A 69 -1.14 -15.23 -1.55
N ARG A 70 -0.69 -15.68 -0.37
CA ARG A 70 -1.15 -15.17 0.91
C ARG A 70 -0.81 -13.69 1.08
N GLN A 71 0.39 -13.25 0.68
CA GLN A 71 0.79 -11.84 0.70
C GLN A 71 -0.10 -10.98 -0.21
N ILE A 72 -0.37 -11.44 -1.43
CA ILE A 72 -1.30 -10.76 -2.36
C ILE A 72 -2.72 -10.70 -1.77
N ALA A 73 -3.19 -11.79 -1.15
CA ALA A 73 -4.50 -11.85 -0.51
C ALA A 73 -4.63 -10.84 0.65
N THR A 74 -3.61 -10.71 1.50
CA THR A 74 -3.63 -9.70 2.59
C THR A 74 -3.73 -8.28 2.05
N LEU A 75 -3.07 -8.00 0.92
CA LEU A 75 -3.04 -6.67 0.30
C LEU A 75 -4.39 -6.24 -0.28
N HIS A 76 -5.31 -7.17 -0.59
CA HIS A 76 -6.67 -6.82 -1.03
C HIS A 76 -7.48 -6.02 0.00
N SER A 77 -7.14 -6.14 1.30
CA SER A 77 -7.81 -5.40 2.36
C SER A 77 -7.39 -3.92 2.43
N HIS A 78 -6.39 -3.51 1.64
CA HIS A 78 -5.88 -2.15 1.66
C HIS A 78 -6.72 -1.22 0.76
N PRO A 79 -7.19 -0.05 1.25
CA PRO A 79 -8.17 0.78 0.54
C PRO A 79 -7.64 1.51 -0.71
N ARG A 80 -6.31 1.52 -0.92
CA ARG A 80 -5.64 2.21 -2.04
C ARG A 80 -4.78 1.24 -2.83
N ILE A 81 -5.40 0.23 -3.43
CA ILE A 81 -4.68 -0.80 -4.16
C ILE A 81 -5.31 -1.10 -5.51
N THR A 82 -4.47 -1.17 -6.54
CA THR A 82 -4.82 -1.66 -7.87
C THR A 82 -3.97 -2.87 -8.18
N GLN A 83 -4.63 -3.98 -8.49
CA GLN A 83 -3.95 -5.21 -8.89
C GLN A 83 -4.05 -5.39 -10.40
N ILE A 84 -2.93 -5.72 -11.02
CA ILE A 84 -2.80 -5.96 -12.45
C ILE A 84 -2.27 -7.38 -12.59
N TYR A 85 -3.17 -8.28 -12.98
CA TYR A 85 -2.79 -9.60 -13.41
C TYR A 85 -2.12 -9.52 -14.78
N VAL A 86 -0.96 -10.13 -14.89
CA VAL A 86 -0.19 -10.25 -16.11
C VAL A 86 -0.26 -11.68 -16.59
N ASP A 87 -0.80 -11.85 -17.79
CA ASP A 87 -0.75 -13.13 -18.46
C ASP A 87 0.63 -13.29 -19.11
N VAL A 88 1.34 -14.34 -18.70
CA VAL A 88 2.69 -14.64 -19.21
C VAL A 88 2.63 -14.93 -20.71
N GLU A 89 1.58 -15.58 -21.20
CA GLU A 89 1.43 -15.86 -22.63
C GLU A 89 1.25 -14.58 -23.44
N HIS A 90 0.54 -13.60 -22.88
CA HIS A 90 0.32 -12.30 -23.52
C HIS A 90 1.60 -11.44 -23.58
N ILE A 91 2.43 -11.49 -22.54
CA ILE A 91 3.76 -10.84 -22.56
C ILE A 91 4.68 -11.51 -23.57
N LEU A 92 4.73 -12.85 -23.60
CA LEU A 92 5.57 -13.58 -24.54
C LEU A 92 5.14 -13.36 -25.99
N ALA A 93 3.86 -13.06 -26.24
CA ALA A 93 3.32 -12.66 -27.53
C ALA A 93 3.67 -11.22 -27.96
N GLY A 94 4.35 -10.44 -27.11
CA GLY A 94 4.81 -9.07 -27.41
C GLY A 94 3.83 -7.96 -27.04
N ASN A 95 2.72 -8.27 -26.39
CA ASN A 95 1.66 -7.30 -26.08
C ASN A 95 1.79 -6.73 -24.65
N ALA A 96 2.94 -6.12 -24.33
CA ALA A 96 3.21 -5.56 -23.00
C ALA A 96 2.65 -4.14 -22.78
N SER A 97 2.38 -3.38 -23.85
CA SER A 97 2.03 -1.95 -23.79
C SER A 97 0.76 -1.64 -22.99
N ASP A 98 -0.20 -2.57 -22.98
CA ASP A 98 -1.47 -2.39 -22.27
C ASP A 98 -1.30 -2.47 -20.76
N TYR A 99 -0.31 -3.22 -20.28
CA TYR A 99 0.00 -3.31 -18.86
C TYR A 99 0.68 -2.03 -18.36
N ASP A 100 1.60 -1.47 -19.15
CA ASP A 100 2.30 -0.23 -18.81
C ASP A 100 1.32 0.93 -18.58
N ALA A 101 0.35 1.09 -19.49
CA ALA A 101 -0.68 2.13 -19.38
C ALA A 101 -1.50 1.99 -18.09
N ARG A 102 -1.88 0.76 -17.73
CA ARG A 102 -2.64 0.46 -16.52
C ARG A 102 -1.83 0.69 -15.25
N ILE A 103 -0.53 0.36 -15.25
CA ILE A 103 0.39 0.61 -14.13
C ILE A 103 0.53 2.11 -13.89
N VAL A 104 0.79 2.88 -14.94
CA VAL A 104 0.93 4.34 -14.86
C VAL A 104 -0.35 4.97 -14.33
N GLN A 105 -1.51 4.55 -14.83
CA GLN A 105 -2.81 5.06 -14.40
C GLN A 105 -3.06 4.79 -12.90
N ALA A 106 -2.72 3.59 -12.41
CA ALA A 106 -2.88 3.24 -11.01
C ALA A 106 -2.03 4.12 -10.08
N LEU A 107 -0.76 4.33 -10.44
CA LEU A 107 0.16 5.16 -9.67
C LEU A 107 -0.25 6.64 -9.70
N GLN A 108 -0.69 7.16 -10.85
CA GLN A 108 -1.18 8.54 -10.98
C GLN A 108 -2.44 8.80 -10.14
N LYS A 109 -3.28 7.78 -9.94
CA LYS A 109 -4.47 7.86 -9.08
C LYS A 109 -4.14 7.91 -7.58
N GLY A 110 -2.90 7.61 -7.19
CA GLY A 110 -2.50 7.54 -5.79
C GLY A 110 -2.68 6.15 -5.16
N ASP A 111 -2.95 5.12 -5.98
CA ASP A 111 -3.09 3.73 -5.54
C ASP A 111 -1.73 3.02 -5.58
N HIS A 112 -1.51 2.10 -4.63
CA HIS A 112 -0.43 1.12 -4.74
C HIS A 112 -0.74 0.17 -5.90
N CYS A 113 0.24 -0.07 -6.77
CA CYS A 113 0.07 -0.95 -7.92
C CYS A 113 0.79 -2.28 -7.66
N ILE A 114 0.04 -3.39 -7.71
CA ILE A 114 0.61 -4.74 -7.61
C ILE A 114 0.46 -5.42 -8.96
N VAL A 115 1.58 -5.82 -9.55
CA VAL A 115 1.64 -6.59 -10.79
C VAL A 115 2.01 -8.01 -10.43
N HIS A 116 1.21 -9.00 -10.82
CA HIS A 116 1.49 -10.41 -10.53
C HIS A 116 1.15 -11.33 -11.70
N THR A 117 1.93 -12.40 -11.86
CA THR A 117 1.78 -13.40 -12.93
C THR A 117 1.09 -14.69 -12.45
N CYS A 118 0.64 -14.71 -11.20
CA CYS A 118 0.16 -15.93 -10.57
C CYS A 118 -1.28 -16.22 -10.95
N ASN A 119 -1.46 -17.24 -11.79
CA ASN A 119 -2.76 -17.78 -12.09
C ASN A 119 -3.36 -18.37 -10.81
N ASP A 120 -4.62 -18.06 -10.57
CA ASP A 120 -5.40 -18.64 -9.50
C ASP A 120 -5.29 -20.18 -9.59
N SER A 121 -5.42 -20.82 -8.44
CA SER A 121 -5.30 -22.25 -8.14
C SER A 121 -5.88 -23.28 -9.14
N VAL A 122 -6.58 -22.83 -10.19
CA VAL A 122 -7.24 -23.62 -11.24
C VAL A 122 -6.26 -24.12 -12.33
N ALA A 123 -5.21 -23.38 -12.68
CA ALA A 123 -4.31 -23.80 -13.79
C ALA A 123 -3.23 -24.82 -13.41
N ARG A 124 -3.01 -25.09 -12.12
CA ARG A 124 -2.17 -26.23 -11.71
C ARG A 124 -2.71 -27.58 -12.18
N HIS A 125 -4.01 -27.68 -12.49
CA HIS A 125 -4.64 -28.92 -12.93
C HIS A 125 -4.60 -29.14 -14.46
N GLN A 126 -4.15 -28.18 -15.27
CA GLN A 126 -4.09 -28.37 -16.73
C GLN A 126 -2.70 -28.78 -17.24
N ALA A 127 -1.63 -28.61 -16.45
CA ALA A 127 -0.28 -29.03 -16.85
C ALA A 127 0.05 -30.50 -16.53
N VAL A 128 -0.87 -31.26 -15.91
CA VAL A 128 -0.75 -32.71 -15.69
C VAL A 128 -1.90 -33.42 -16.40
N GLY A 129 -1.92 -33.34 -17.74
CA GLY A 129 -3.02 -33.94 -18.49
C GLY A 129 -2.97 -33.77 -19.99
N SER A 130 -1.82 -33.98 -20.65
CA SER A 130 -1.79 -34.21 -22.10
C SER A 130 -0.40 -34.58 -22.62
N THR A 131 0.01 -35.83 -22.40
CA THR A 131 0.82 -36.55 -23.39
C THR A 131 0.25 -37.96 -23.51
N PRO A 132 -0.50 -38.29 -24.58
CA PRO A 132 -0.75 -39.68 -24.90
C PRO A 132 0.56 -40.25 -25.44
N PHE A 133 1.15 -41.16 -24.67
CA PHE A 133 2.25 -42.00 -25.13
C PHE A 133 1.72 -42.90 -26.25
N ALA A 134 1.97 -42.51 -27.50
CA ALA A 134 1.63 -43.29 -28.68
C ALA A 134 2.86 -44.04 -29.21
N SER A 135 2.69 -45.36 -29.36
CA SER A 135 3.39 -46.30 -30.26
C SER A 135 4.83 -46.71 -29.84
N VAL A 136 5.37 -47.91 -30.09
CA VAL A 136 5.25 -48.88 -31.20
C VAL A 136 5.60 -50.28 -30.66
N GLY A 137 4.98 -51.32 -31.21
CA GLY A 137 5.24 -52.71 -30.84
C GLY A 137 6.52 -53.33 -31.43
N ARG A 138 6.90 -54.45 -30.84
CA ARG A 138 7.45 -55.65 -31.49
C ARG A 138 7.29 -56.83 -30.55
#